data_AF-A0A350RJ03-F1
#
_entry.id   AF-A0A350RJ03-F1
#
_cell.length_a   1.000
_cell.length_b   1.000
_cell.length_c   1.000
_cell.angle_alpha   90.00
_cell.angle_beta   90.00
_cell.angle_gamma   90.00
#
_symmetry.space_group_name_H-M   'P 1'
#
loop_
_entity.id
_entity.type
_entity.pdbx_description
1 polymer ?
#
loop_
_entity_poly.entity_id
_entity_poly.type
_entity_poly.pdbx_seq_one_letter_code
_entity_poly.pdbx_strand_id
1 'polypeptide(L)'
;MGLSTHSIFESLVIMHIITGTVGLISVWIPIAGQKGGKLHRKAGNIFIISMLTTGLIATGISLTTLSDPTGTHPHLADHPLFKDPQLIAGIFGWMMLYLATLTVNLAWHGWLCMRNKRGHHKNAAWH
;
A
#
# COMPACT_ATOMS: atom_id res chain seq x y z
N MET A 1 26.38 6.08 -11.42
CA MET A 1 25.01 6.66 -11.37
C MET A 1 24.61 6.71 -9.90
N GLY A 2 24.66 7.88 -9.28
CA GLY A 2 24.17 8.04 -7.90
C GLY A 2 22.64 7.91 -7.90
N LEU A 3 22.09 7.10 -7.00
CA LEU A 3 20.64 7.03 -6.80
C LEU A 3 20.17 8.37 -6.25
N SER A 4 19.48 9.17 -7.07
CA SER A 4 18.82 10.39 -6.59
C SER A 4 17.53 10.04 -5.85
N THR A 5 17.14 10.85 -4.86
CA THR A 5 15.88 10.68 -4.12
C THR A 5 14.67 10.59 -5.06
N HIS A 6 14.69 11.37 -6.14
CA HIS A 6 13.67 11.33 -7.19
C HIS A 6 13.58 9.96 -7.88
N SER A 7 14.72 9.37 -8.28
CA SER A 7 14.74 8.06 -8.94
C SER A 7 14.24 6.93 -8.02
N ILE A 8 14.53 7.01 -6.70
CA ILE A 8 14.03 6.06 -5.71
C ILE A 8 12.50 6.19 -5.59
N PHE A 9 12.01 7.42 -5.45
CA PHE A 9 10.58 7.70 -5.38
C PHE A 9 9.83 7.17 -6.60
N GLU A 10 10.32 7.48 -7.81
CA GLU A 10 9.71 7.04 -9.06
C GLU A 10 9.66 5.51 -9.17
N SER A 11 10.74 4.82 -8.82
CA SER A 11 10.78 3.36 -8.79
C SER A 11 9.76 2.77 -7.81
N LEU A 12 9.63 3.34 -6.61
CA LEU A 12 8.63 2.91 -5.63
C LEU A 12 7.21 3.13 -6.15
N VAL A 13 6.93 4.25 -6.79
CA VAL A 13 5.61 4.53 -7.40
C VAL A 13 5.28 3.52 -8.49
N ILE A 14 6.22 3.20 -9.38
CA ILE A 14 6.02 2.17 -10.42
C ILE A 14 5.70 0.81 -9.77
N MET A 15 6.48 0.40 -8.76
CA MET A 15 6.21 -0.86 -8.06
C MET A 15 4.84 -0.86 -7.38
N HIS A 16 4.44 0.25 -6.75
CA HIS A 16 3.13 0.40 -6.12
C HIS A 16 1.99 0.25 -7.12
N ILE A 17 2.10 0.86 -8.31
CA ILE A 17 1.12 0.73 -9.38
C ILE A 17 1.01 -0.73 -9.80
N ILE A 18 2.14 -1.40 -10.10
CA ILE A 18 2.15 -2.79 -10.54
C ILE A 18 1.49 -3.70 -9.49
N THR A 19 1.94 -3.62 -8.23
CA THR A 19 1.40 -4.47 -7.16
C THR A 19 -0.06 -4.15 -6.87
N GLY A 20 -0.45 -2.88 -6.91
CA GLY A 20 -1.83 -2.44 -6.71
C GLY A 20 -2.77 -2.91 -7.82
N THR A 21 -2.34 -2.84 -9.09
CA THR A 21 -3.10 -3.36 -10.23
C THR A 21 -3.33 -4.87 -10.12
N VAL A 22 -2.32 -5.63 -9.71
CA VAL A 22 -2.49 -7.09 -9.45
C VAL A 22 -3.55 -7.34 -8.38
N GLY A 23 -3.58 -6.54 -7.32
CA GLY A 23 -4.59 -6.62 -6.26
C GLY A 23 -5.99 -6.32 -6.79
N LEU A 24 -6.12 -5.26 -7.59
CA LEU A 24 -7.39 -4.85 -8.18
C LEU A 24 -7.94 -5.91 -9.14
N ILE A 25 -7.10 -6.55 -9.95
CA ILE A 25 -7.53 -7.66 -10.83
C ILE A 25 -7.93 -8.87 -9.99
N SER A 26 -7.16 -9.17 -8.94
CA SER A 26 -7.38 -10.35 -8.10
C SER A 26 -8.69 -10.29 -7.31
N VAL A 27 -9.21 -9.10 -6.99
CA VAL A 27 -10.43 -8.93 -6.18
C VAL A 27 -11.71 -9.35 -6.93
N TRP A 28 -11.72 -9.27 -8.26
CA TRP A 28 -12.91 -9.60 -9.05
C TRP A 28 -13.25 -11.09 -9.03
N ILE A 29 -12.24 -11.95 -8.95
CA ILE A 29 -12.40 -13.40 -8.90
C ILE A 29 -13.20 -13.87 -7.67
N PRO A 30 -12.86 -13.49 -6.42
CA PRO A 30 -13.63 -13.88 -5.25
C PRO A 30 -15.01 -13.19 -5.16
N ILE A 31 -15.21 -12.05 -5.82
CA ILE A 31 -16.51 -11.37 -5.91
C ILE A 31 -17.47 -12.13 -6.83
N ALA A 32 -17.02 -12.51 -8.03
CA ALA A 32 -17.85 -13.22 -9.01
C ALA A 32 -17.92 -14.74 -8.79
N GLY A 33 -16.95 -15.31 -8.08
CA GLY A 33 -16.81 -16.75 -7.88
C GLY A 33 -17.58 -17.30 -6.67
N GLN A 34 -17.84 -18.60 -6.68
CA GLN A 34 -18.48 -19.30 -5.56
C GLN A 34 -17.63 -19.19 -4.28
N LYS A 35 -18.25 -18.67 -3.21
CA LYS A 35 -17.59 -18.45 -1.92
C LYS A 35 -17.04 -19.76 -1.36
N GLY A 36 -15.76 -19.74 -0.98
CA GLY A 36 -15.11 -20.88 -0.33
C GLY A 36 -14.56 -21.97 -1.26
N GLY A 37 -14.75 -21.88 -2.58
CA GLY A 37 -14.13 -22.75 -3.57
C GLY A 37 -12.60 -22.57 -3.68
N LYS A 38 -11.92 -23.50 -4.37
CA LYS A 38 -10.44 -23.46 -4.55
C LYS A 38 -9.97 -22.16 -5.20
N LEU A 39 -10.69 -21.69 -6.22
CA LEU A 39 -10.38 -20.45 -6.95
C LEU A 39 -10.55 -19.21 -6.05
N HIS A 40 -11.65 -19.12 -5.31
CA HIS A 40 -11.91 -18.04 -4.35
C HIS A 40 -10.78 -17.93 -3.31
N ARG A 41 -10.30 -19.06 -2.76
CA ARG A 41 -9.20 -19.07 -1.78
C ARG A 41 -7.85 -18.65 -2.39
N LYS A 42 -7.53 -19.14 -3.59
CA LYS A 42 -6.28 -18.77 -4.27
C LYS A 42 -6.25 -17.27 -4.61
N ALA A 43 -7.33 -16.76 -5.20
CA ALA A 43 -7.42 -15.35 -5.53
C ALA A 43 -7.39 -14.45 -4.29
N GLY A 44 -8.06 -14.85 -3.20
CA GLY A 44 -7.97 -14.15 -1.91
C GLY A 44 -6.55 -14.11 -1.34
N ASN A 45 -5.76 -15.17 -1.51
CA ASN A 45 -4.36 -15.18 -1.06
C ASN A 45 -3.49 -14.25 -1.92
N ILE A 46 -3.67 -14.24 -3.24
CA ILE A 46 -2.96 -13.32 -4.15
C ILE A 46 -3.31 -11.87 -3.79
N PHE A 47 -4.59 -11.59 -3.55
CA PHE A 47 -5.06 -10.26 -3.13
C PHE A 47 -4.38 -9.78 -1.85
N ILE A 48 -4.33 -10.61 -0.80
CA ILE A 48 -3.70 -10.24 0.47
C ILE A 48 -2.20 -10.00 0.33
N ILE A 49 -1.50 -10.87 -0.41
CA ILE A 49 -0.05 -10.70 -0.65
C ILE A 49 0.19 -9.39 -1.41
N SER A 50 -0.58 -9.12 -2.45
CA SER A 50 -0.51 -7.87 -3.21
C SER A 50 -0.80 -6.64 -2.33
N MET A 51 -1.81 -6.68 -1.45
CA MET A 51 -2.12 -5.55 -0.56
C MET A 51 -1.01 -5.30 0.47
N LEU A 52 -0.43 -6.36 1.05
CA LEU A 52 0.71 -6.23 1.96
C LEU A 52 1.93 -5.64 1.25
N THR A 53 2.29 -6.13 0.06
CA THR A 53 3.42 -5.58 -0.69
C THR A 53 3.16 -4.13 -1.10
N THR A 54 1.98 -3.83 -1.61
CA THR A 54 1.58 -2.46 -2.01
C THR A 54 1.61 -1.48 -0.84
N GLY A 55 1.13 -1.88 0.33
CA GLY A 55 1.17 -1.06 1.55
C GLY A 55 2.58 -0.82 2.08
N LEU A 56 3.47 -1.82 2.01
CA LEU A 56 4.89 -1.65 2.35
C LEU A 56 5.60 -0.69 1.39
N ILE A 57 5.33 -0.81 0.08
CA ILE A 57 5.88 0.11 -0.93
C ILE A 57 5.35 1.53 -0.69
N ALA A 58 4.04 1.70 -0.43
CA ALA A 58 3.43 2.99 -0.12
C ALA A 58 4.01 3.65 1.14
N THR A 59 4.37 2.84 2.14
CA THR A 59 5.11 3.32 3.33
C THR A 59 6.46 3.91 2.90
N GLY A 60 7.17 3.24 1.99
CA GLY A 60 8.41 3.77 1.41
C GLY A 60 8.22 5.08 0.65
N ILE A 61 7.18 5.18 -0.19
CA ILE A 61 6.81 6.40 -0.94
C ILE A 61 6.54 7.56 0.02
N SER A 62 5.79 7.31 1.08
CA SER A 62 5.47 8.31 2.08
C SER A 62 6.72 8.80 2.82
N LEU A 63 7.63 7.88 3.21
CA LEU A 63 8.88 8.24 3.88
C LEU A 63 9.81 9.06 2.97
N THR A 64 9.93 8.71 1.69
CA THR A 64 10.72 9.50 0.74
C THR A 64 10.11 10.88 0.53
N THR A 65 8.77 10.97 0.48
CA THR A 65 8.05 12.26 0.40
C THR A 65 8.22 13.11 1.66
N LEU A 66 8.25 12.51 2.86
CA LEU A 66 8.52 13.24 4.10
C LEU A 66 9.97 13.75 4.18
N SER A 67 10.92 12.99 3.61
CA SER A 67 12.33 13.38 3.59
C SER A 67 12.63 14.50 2.59
N ASP A 68 11.97 14.50 1.43
CA ASP A 68 12.13 15.54 0.39
C ASP A 68 10.79 15.82 -0.32
N PRO A 69 9.94 16.68 0.27
CA PRO A 69 8.62 16.98 -0.29
C PRO A 69 8.71 17.71 -1.64
N THR A 70 9.72 18.55 -1.82
CA THR A 70 9.92 19.37 -3.02
C THR A 70 10.55 18.59 -4.17
N GLY A 71 11.49 17.69 -3.87
CA GLY A 71 12.18 16.88 -4.88
C GLY A 71 11.35 15.71 -5.40
N THR A 72 10.37 15.23 -4.64
CA THR A 72 9.46 14.15 -5.07
C THR A 72 8.30 14.64 -5.93
N HIS A 73 7.89 15.89 -5.78
CA HIS A 73 6.76 16.48 -6.51
C HIS A 73 7.12 17.80 -7.21
N PRO A 74 8.13 17.82 -8.11
CA PRO A 74 8.59 19.04 -8.78
C PRO A 74 7.48 19.71 -9.60
N HIS A 75 6.54 18.93 -10.14
CA HIS A 75 5.41 19.46 -10.90
C HIS A 75 4.34 20.18 -10.05
N LEU A 76 4.29 19.91 -8.73
CA LEU A 76 3.35 20.58 -7.81
C LEU A 76 3.93 21.85 -7.20
N ALA A 77 5.24 22.08 -7.32
CA ALA A 77 5.91 23.28 -6.78
C ALA A 77 5.39 24.59 -7.42
N ASP A 78 4.95 24.52 -8.68
CA ASP A 78 4.39 25.66 -9.41
C ASP A 78 2.88 25.85 -9.19
N HIS A 79 2.22 24.93 -8.45
CA HIS A 79 0.79 25.00 -8.24
C HIS A 79 0.44 25.97 -7.08
N PRO A 80 -0.53 26.90 -7.26
CA PRO A 80 -0.83 27.94 -6.27
C PRO A 80 -1.28 27.41 -4.91
N LEU A 81 -1.79 26.18 -4.84
CA LEU A 81 -2.20 25.51 -3.58
C LEU A 81 -1.12 24.59 -2.98
N PHE A 82 -0.14 24.11 -3.76
CA PHE A 82 0.88 23.14 -3.30
C PHE A 82 2.28 23.74 -3.24
N LYS A 83 2.38 25.07 -3.38
CA LYS A 83 3.62 25.82 -3.23
C LYS A 83 4.25 25.64 -1.84
N ASP A 84 3.43 25.42 -0.82
CA ASP A 84 3.90 25.17 0.55
C ASP A 84 4.36 23.71 0.73
N PRO A 85 5.66 23.47 1.01
CA PRO A 85 6.20 22.12 1.21
C PRO A 85 5.52 21.34 2.34
N GLN A 86 4.94 22.06 3.31
CA GLN A 86 4.23 21.49 4.46
C GLN A 86 2.93 20.80 4.05
N LEU A 87 2.22 21.31 3.04
CA LEU A 87 0.99 20.67 2.54
C LEU A 87 1.31 19.37 1.80
N ILE A 88 2.38 19.36 1.01
CA ILE A 88 2.87 18.14 0.33
C ILE A 88 3.28 17.09 1.37
N ALA A 89 4.06 17.48 2.38
CA ALA A 89 4.45 16.58 3.47
C ALA A 89 3.25 16.11 4.31
N GLY A 90 2.23 16.94 4.51
CA GLY A 90 1.01 16.57 5.21
C GLY A 90 0.18 15.52 4.47
N ILE A 91 -0.11 15.76 3.19
CA ILE A 91 -1.01 14.92 2.40
C ILE A 91 -0.28 13.69 1.83
N PHE A 92 0.81 13.91 1.11
CA PHE A 92 1.53 12.81 0.45
C PHE A 92 2.54 12.13 1.39
N GLY A 93 2.95 12.79 2.46
CA GLY A 93 3.71 12.17 3.55
C GLY A 93 2.79 11.54 4.59
N TRP A 94 2.33 12.32 5.56
CA TRP A 94 1.65 11.82 6.76
C TRP A 94 0.34 11.08 6.49
N MET A 95 -0.56 11.64 5.67
CA MET A 95 -1.83 10.97 5.36
C MET A 95 -1.59 9.68 4.57
N MET A 96 -0.68 9.70 3.59
CA MET A 96 -0.32 8.48 2.86
C MET A 96 0.31 7.43 3.79
N LEU A 97 1.14 7.83 4.75
CA LEU A 97 1.72 6.93 5.75
C LEU A 97 0.61 6.24 6.55
N TYR A 98 -0.36 7.04 7.01
CA TYR A 98 -1.51 6.54 7.75
C TYR A 98 -2.31 5.53 6.92
N LEU A 99 -2.63 5.84 5.66
CA LEU A 99 -3.35 4.91 4.78
C LEU A 99 -2.55 3.64 4.49
N ALA A 100 -1.23 3.74 4.30
CA ALA A 100 -0.35 2.61 4.10
C ALA A 100 -0.33 1.68 5.31
N THR A 101 -0.17 2.23 6.52
CA THR A 101 -0.20 1.46 7.77
C THR A 101 -1.55 0.79 8.01
N LEU A 102 -2.67 1.50 7.76
CA LEU A 102 -4.01 0.90 7.83
C LEU A 102 -4.18 -0.26 6.84
N THR A 103 -3.69 -0.09 5.60
CA THR A 103 -3.78 -1.12 4.56
C THR A 103 -3.02 -2.37 4.97
N VAL A 104 -1.78 -2.21 5.46
CA VAL A 104 -0.96 -3.33 5.95
C VAL A 104 -1.65 -4.01 7.12
N ASN A 105 -2.16 -3.25 8.10
CA ASN A 105 -2.79 -3.81 9.28
C ASN A 105 -4.06 -4.61 8.92
N LEU A 106 -4.92 -4.05 8.07
CA LEU A 106 -6.13 -4.71 7.61
C LEU A 106 -5.82 -5.99 6.82
N ALA A 107 -4.87 -5.93 5.89
CA ALA A 107 -4.46 -7.09 5.11
C ALA A 107 -3.83 -8.18 5.99
N TRP A 108 -3.01 -7.79 6.97
CA TRP A 108 -2.41 -8.70 7.94
C TRP A 108 -3.45 -9.39 8.82
N HIS A 109 -4.38 -8.62 9.40
CA HIS A 109 -5.48 -9.18 10.18
C HIS A 109 -6.38 -10.10 9.33
N GLY A 110 -6.68 -9.71 8.09
CA GLY A 110 -7.41 -10.57 7.15
C GLY A 110 -6.70 -11.89 6.91
N TRP A 111 -5.38 -11.85 6.75
CA TRP A 111 -4.55 -13.03 6.58
C TRP A 111 -4.58 -13.97 7.80
N LEU A 112 -4.43 -13.42 9.00
CA LEU A 112 -4.52 -14.18 10.25
C LEU A 112 -5.89 -14.84 10.42
N CYS A 113 -6.98 -14.11 10.14
CA CYS A 113 -8.34 -14.64 10.19
C CYS A 113 -8.56 -15.84 9.26
N MET A 114 -7.95 -15.82 8.06
CA MET A 114 -8.01 -16.97 7.14
C MET A 114 -7.18 -18.15 7.65
N ARG A 115 -5.97 -17.89 8.15
CA ARG A 115 -5.03 -18.93 8.60
C ARG A 115 -5.50 -19.61 9.89
N ASN A 116 -6.02 -18.85 10.83
CA ASN A 116 -6.45 -19.32 12.15
C ASN A 116 -7.96 -19.50 12.24
N LYS A 117 -8.62 -19.94 11.16
CA LYS A 117 -10.09 -20.10 11.11
C LYS A 117 -10.67 -20.96 12.25
N ARG A 118 -9.88 -21.90 12.79
CA ARG A 118 -10.28 -22.79 13.90
C ARG A 118 -9.81 -22.32 15.29
N GLY A 119 -9.04 -21.24 15.36
CA GLY A 119 -8.37 -20.79 16.58
C GLY A 119 -8.27 -19.27 16.62
N HIS A 120 -9.41 -18.59 16.68
CA HIS A 120 -9.50 -17.13 16.60
C HIS A 120 -8.67 -16.37 17.65
N HIS A 121 -8.40 -16.98 18.80
CA HIS A 121 -7.49 -16.42 19.82
C HIS A 121 -6.09 -16.12 19.27
N LYS A 122 -5.63 -16.86 18.25
CA LYS A 122 -4.33 -16.64 17.58
C LYS A 122 -4.31 -15.44 16.64
N ASN A 123 -5.43 -14.73 16.48
CA ASN A 123 -5.50 -13.51 15.65
C ASN A 123 -5.05 -12.26 16.41
N ALA A 124 -4.90 -12.34 17.73
CA ALA A 124 -4.29 -11.31 18.54
C ALA A 124 -2.78 -11.32 18.27
N ALA A 125 -2.34 -10.54 17.29
CA ALA A 125 -0.92 -10.35 17.00
C ALA A 125 -0.25 -9.32 17.91
N TRP A 126 -1.06 -8.47 18.56
CA TRP A 126 -0.62 -7.26 19.26
C TRP A 126 -1.08 -7.17 20.72
N HIS A 127 -1.64 -8.27 21.26
CA HIS A 127 -2.09 -8.42 22.65
C HIS A 127 -1.64 -9.78 23.16
#